data_AF-A0A920R7V3-F1
#
_entry.id   AF-A0A920R7V3-F1
#
_cell.length_a   1.000
_cell.length_b   1.000
_cell.length_c   1.000
_cell.angle_alpha   90.00
_cell.angle_beta   90.00
_cell.angle_gamma   90.00
#
_symmetry.space_group_name_H-M   'P 1'
#
loop_
_entity.id
_entity.type
_entity.pdbx_description
1 polymer ?
#
loop_
_entity_poly.entity_id
_entity_poly.type
_entity_poly.pdbx_seq_one_letter_code
_entity_poly.pdbx_strand_id
1 'polypeptide(L)'
;MKKVGLDTWIQLLGMLSVLAGLVFVGLEMQQSQNIALAAQQQSRMEVFVEAMNTFSETGVSYQAYLEQQGRNPETETQTTNFTHQLWWIHENDFLQYRLGLMDESIWEAKLRAIEISYNSLNEESCILAKRIWETRRVMLDVNLVELVESLPNDCP
;
A
#
# COMPACT_ATOMS: atom_id res chain seq x y z
N MET A 1 -13.53 54.23 -34.09
CA MET A 1 -13.22 52.92 -33.47
C MET A 1 -13.16 51.87 -34.57
N LYS A 2 -12.02 51.19 -34.77
CA LYS A 2 -11.88 50.11 -35.77
C LYS A 2 -12.81 48.95 -35.38
N LYS A 3 -13.75 48.58 -36.26
CA LYS A 3 -14.58 47.38 -36.07
C LYS A 3 -13.68 46.17 -36.27
N VAL A 4 -13.55 45.36 -35.22
CA VAL A 4 -12.83 44.09 -35.29
C VAL A 4 -13.58 43.18 -36.27
N GLY A 5 -12.87 42.59 -37.24
CA GLY A 5 -13.47 41.76 -38.28
C GLY A 5 -14.10 40.50 -37.71
N LEU A 6 -15.17 40.02 -38.34
CA LEU A 6 -15.84 38.77 -37.96
C LEU A 6 -14.87 37.58 -37.94
N ASP A 7 -13.91 37.57 -38.87
CA ASP A 7 -12.85 36.57 -38.97
C ASP A 7 -11.97 36.51 -37.71
N THR A 8 -11.57 37.66 -37.17
CA THR A 8 -10.81 37.76 -35.92
C THR A 8 -11.61 37.23 -34.72
N TRP A 9 -12.94 37.44 -34.70
CA TRP A 9 -13.80 36.88 -33.66
C TRP A 9 -13.91 35.36 -33.73
N ILE A 10 -14.04 34.82 -34.94
CA ILE A 10 -14.11 33.37 -35.16
C ILE A 10 -12.78 32.72 -34.77
N GLN A 11 -11.64 33.32 -35.15
CA GLN A 11 -10.32 32.82 -34.76
C GLN A 11 -10.12 32.86 -33.25
N LEU A 12 -10.53 33.93 -32.58
CA LEU A 12 -10.41 34.07 -31.14
C LEU A 12 -11.29 33.05 -30.40
N LEU A 13 -12.52 32.82 -30.87
CA LEU A 13 -13.40 31.76 -30.35
C LEU A 13 -12.82 30.36 -30.56
N GLY A 14 -12.20 30.10 -31.72
CA GLY A 14 -11.54 28.82 -32.01
C GLY A 14 -10.34 28.57 -31.10
N MET A 15 -9.54 29.59 -30.81
CA MET A 15 -8.44 29.45 -29.85
C MET A 15 -8.95 29.28 -28.41
N LEU A 16 -10.04 29.98 -28.05
CA LEU A 16 -10.65 29.85 -26.72
C LEU A 16 -11.25 28.45 -26.51
N SER A 17 -11.84 27.84 -27.53
CA SER A 17 -12.42 26.49 -27.43
C SER A 17 -11.35 25.42 -27.21
N VAL A 18 -10.19 25.55 -27.87
CA VAL A 18 -9.04 24.65 -27.63
C VAL A 18 -8.51 24.82 -26.20
N LEU A 19 -8.35 26.06 -25.72
CA LEU A 19 -7.93 26.32 -24.34
C LEU A 19 -8.93 25.75 -23.32
N ALA A 20 -10.23 25.94 -23.54
CA ALA A 20 -11.27 25.37 -22.68
C ALA A 20 -11.21 23.83 -22.67
N GLY A 21 -10.97 23.20 -23.83
CA GLY A 21 -10.78 21.76 -23.94
C GLY A 21 -9.58 21.27 -23.13
N LEU A 22 -8.44 21.96 -23.20
CA LEU A 22 -7.24 21.61 -22.42
C LEU A 22 -7.46 21.72 -20.91
N VAL A 23 -8.16 22.77 -20.45
CA VAL A 23 -8.50 22.94 -19.03
C VAL A 23 -9.43 21.82 -18.57
N PHE A 24 -10.44 21.46 -19.36
CA PHE A 24 -11.36 20.38 -19.06
C PHE A 24 -10.63 19.04 -18.92
N VAL A 25 -9.74 18.70 -19.86
CA VAL A 25 -8.92 17.48 -19.79
C VAL A 25 -8.02 17.49 -18.56
N GLY A 26 -7.41 18.61 -18.21
CA GLY A 26 -6.59 18.73 -16.99
C GLY A 26 -7.37 18.45 -15.71
N LEU A 27 -8.60 18.97 -15.60
CA LEU A 27 -9.49 18.71 -14.47
C LEU A 27 -9.94 17.24 -14.41
N GLU A 28 -10.26 16.65 -15.56
CA GLU A 28 -10.68 15.24 -15.65
C GLU A 28 -9.53 14.28 -15.27
N MET A 29 -8.29 14.57 -15.69
CA MET A 29 -7.12 13.79 -15.27
C MET A 29 -6.88 13.88 -13.77
N GLN A 30 -7.00 15.06 -13.17
CA GLN A 30 -6.86 15.23 -11.72
C GLN A 30 -7.94 14.44 -10.96
N GLN A 31 -9.18 14.50 -11.42
CA GLN A 31 -10.27 13.73 -10.83
C GLN A 31 -10.05 12.22 -10.99
N SER A 32 -9.61 11.77 -12.17
CA SER A 32 -9.31 10.37 -12.44
C SER A 32 -8.19 9.85 -11.53
N GLN A 33 -7.14 10.64 -11.31
CA GLN A 33 -6.06 10.31 -10.37
C GLN A 33 -6.59 10.15 -8.94
N ASN A 34 -7.44 11.08 -8.47
CA ASN A 34 -8.03 11.00 -7.13
C ASN A 34 -8.91 9.75 -6.97
N ILE A 35 -9.69 9.39 -7.99
CA ILE A 35 -10.52 8.18 -7.99
C ILE A 35 -9.63 6.93 -7.97
N ALA A 36 -8.56 6.90 -8.76
CA ALA A 36 -7.63 5.77 -8.79
C ALA A 36 -6.95 5.56 -7.42
N LEU A 37 -6.51 6.64 -6.78
CA LEU A 37 -5.94 6.58 -5.42
C LEU A 37 -6.97 6.09 -4.40
N ALA A 38 -8.21 6.58 -4.45
CA ALA A 38 -9.27 6.13 -3.56
C ALA A 38 -9.62 4.64 -3.79
N ALA A 39 -9.71 4.20 -5.04
CA ALA A 39 -9.95 2.80 -5.39
C ALA A 39 -8.83 1.88 -4.92
N GLN A 40 -7.58 2.34 -5.01
CA GLN A 40 -6.41 1.64 -4.48
C GLN A 40 -6.50 1.49 -2.95
N GLN A 41 -6.88 2.54 -2.23
CA GLN A 41 -7.11 2.48 -0.78
C GLN A 41 -8.29 1.58 -0.41
N GLN A 42 -9.38 1.58 -1.18
CA GLN A 42 -10.51 0.68 -0.98
C GLN A 42 -10.09 -0.78 -1.17
N SER A 43 -9.37 -1.11 -2.24
CA SER A 43 -8.90 -2.48 -2.51
C SER A 43 -7.99 -3.00 -1.39
N ARG A 44 -7.15 -2.13 -0.82
CA ARG A 44 -6.32 -2.45 0.35
C ARG A 44 -7.17 -2.73 1.59
N MET A 45 -8.17 -1.89 1.84
CA MET A 45 -9.11 -2.09 2.95
C MET A 45 -9.89 -3.40 2.82
N GLU A 46 -10.32 -3.76 1.61
CA GLU A 46 -11.00 -5.03 1.33
C GLU A 46 -10.13 -6.23 1.72
N VAL A 47 -8.85 -6.25 1.33
CA VAL A 47 -7.90 -7.30 1.73
C VAL A 47 -7.74 -7.37 3.26
N PHE A 48 -7.63 -6.23 3.93
CA PHE A 48 -7.53 -6.20 5.39
C PHE A 48 -8.80 -6.69 6.09
N VAL A 49 -9.98 -6.28 5.61
CA VAL A 49 -11.27 -6.73 6.15
C VAL A 49 -11.49 -8.22 5.89
N GLU A 50 -11.08 -8.74 4.75
CA GLU A 50 -11.14 -10.18 4.45
C GLU A 50 -10.21 -10.98 5.38
N ALA A 51 -8.99 -10.50 5.61
CA ALA A 51 -8.09 -11.08 6.60
C ALA A 51 -8.74 -11.08 8.00
N MET A 52 -9.38 -9.97 8.40
CA MET A 52 -10.12 -9.85 9.66
C MET A 52 -11.31 -10.83 9.77
N ASN A 53 -12.03 -11.05 8.68
CA ASN A 53 -13.14 -12.01 8.65
C ASN A 53 -12.64 -13.44 8.84
N THR A 54 -11.47 -13.80 8.29
CA THR A 54 -10.86 -15.11 8.49
C THR A 54 -10.60 -15.40 9.98
N PHE A 55 -10.16 -14.40 10.76
CA PHE A 55 -10.06 -14.49 12.22
C PHE A 55 -11.41 -14.78 12.87
N SER A 56 -12.46 -14.06 12.45
CA SER A 56 -13.81 -14.24 12.99
C SER A 56 -14.39 -15.63 12.68
N GLU A 57 -14.18 -16.16 11.47
CA GLU A 57 -14.66 -17.48 11.03
C GLU A 57 -13.99 -18.64 11.78
N THR A 58 -12.72 -18.48 12.13
CA THR A 58 -11.94 -19.48 12.89
C THR A 58 -12.15 -19.39 14.40
N GLY A 59 -12.94 -18.43 14.88
CA GLY A 59 -13.20 -18.22 16.31
C GLY A 59 -12.02 -17.58 17.06
N VAL A 60 -11.02 -17.06 16.33
CA VAL A 60 -9.84 -16.42 16.90
C VAL A 60 -10.06 -14.91 16.94
N SER A 61 -9.99 -14.31 18.13
CA SER A 61 -10.06 -12.85 18.25
C SER A 61 -8.77 -12.23 17.70
N TYR A 62 -8.91 -11.32 16.73
CA TYR A 62 -7.76 -10.55 16.22
C TYR A 62 -7.09 -9.69 17.29
N GLN A 63 -7.88 -9.10 18.19
CA GLN A 63 -7.33 -8.34 19.31
C GLN A 63 -6.50 -9.24 20.22
N ALA A 64 -7.02 -10.44 20.53
CA ALA A 64 -6.27 -11.42 21.32
C ALA A 64 -5.02 -11.90 20.58
N TYR A 65 -5.09 -12.10 19.27
CA TYR A 65 -3.95 -12.44 18.42
C TYR A 65 -2.84 -11.37 18.51
N LEU A 66 -3.20 -10.09 18.44
CA LEU A 66 -2.25 -8.98 18.59
C LEU A 66 -1.66 -8.90 20.00
N GLU A 67 -2.50 -9.02 21.03
CA GLU A 67 -2.06 -9.01 22.43
C GLU A 67 -1.14 -10.20 22.76
N GLN A 68 -1.42 -11.35 22.14
CA GLN A 68 -0.62 -12.56 22.28
C GLN A 68 0.59 -12.57 21.34
N GLN A 69 0.76 -11.59 20.45
CA GLN A 69 1.87 -11.57 19.47
C GLN A 69 1.92 -12.86 18.62
N GLY A 70 0.75 -13.40 18.26
CA GLY A 70 0.65 -14.69 17.54
C GLY A 70 0.85 -15.94 18.41
N ARG A 71 0.89 -15.81 19.74
CA ARG A 71 1.17 -16.90 20.68
C ARG A 71 -0.07 -17.72 21.02
N ASN A 72 -0.40 -18.68 20.15
CA ASN A 72 -1.19 -19.85 20.49
C ASN A 72 -0.87 -21.00 19.50
N PRO A 73 -0.52 -22.22 19.96
CA PRO A 73 -0.35 -23.39 19.08
C PRO A 73 -1.57 -23.66 18.18
N GLU A 74 -2.77 -23.33 18.65
CA GLU A 74 -4.01 -23.45 17.86
C GLU A 74 -4.10 -22.40 16.74
N THR A 75 -3.33 -21.31 16.82
CA THR A 75 -3.33 -20.21 15.85
C THR A 75 -2.04 -20.12 15.01
N GLU A 76 -1.10 -21.08 15.12
CA GLU A 76 0.18 -21.02 14.38
C GLU A 76 -0.05 -20.94 12.86
N THR A 77 -0.97 -21.75 12.33
CA THR A 77 -1.34 -21.73 10.91
C THR A 77 -1.89 -20.36 10.49
N GLN A 78 -2.74 -19.77 11.32
CA GLN A 78 -3.33 -18.46 11.03
C GLN A 78 -2.29 -17.35 11.11
N THR A 79 -1.43 -17.39 12.11
CA THR A 79 -0.28 -16.48 12.28
C THR A 79 0.60 -16.51 11.04
N THR A 80 0.99 -17.72 10.61
CA THR A 80 1.85 -17.93 9.45
C THR A 80 1.21 -17.41 8.17
N ASN A 81 -0.05 -17.76 7.92
CA ASN A 81 -0.78 -17.30 6.74
C ASN A 81 -0.98 -15.78 6.74
N PHE A 82 -1.29 -15.19 7.89
CA PHE A 82 -1.46 -13.75 8.02
C PHE A 82 -0.12 -13.01 7.80
N THR A 83 1.00 -13.50 8.34
CA THR A 83 2.33 -12.94 8.06
C THR A 83 2.68 -13.04 6.57
N HIS A 84 2.32 -14.13 5.89
CA HIS A 84 2.46 -14.20 4.43
C HIS A 84 1.62 -13.14 3.71
N GLN A 85 0.39 -12.92 4.15
CA GLN A 85 -0.49 -11.88 3.60
C GLN A 85 0.10 -10.47 3.78
N LEU A 86 0.65 -10.18 4.96
CA LEU A 86 1.32 -8.92 5.23
C LEU A 86 2.47 -8.67 4.26
N TRP A 87 3.26 -9.68 3.87
CA TRP A 87 4.33 -9.49 2.91
C TRP A 87 3.86 -9.07 1.51
N TRP A 88 2.70 -9.52 1.04
CA TRP A 88 2.11 -9.01 -0.22
C TRP A 88 1.66 -7.55 -0.08
N ILE A 89 1.12 -7.20 1.08
CA ILE A 89 0.69 -5.82 1.37
C ILE A 89 1.92 -4.90 1.44
N HIS A 90 3.00 -5.32 2.10
CA HIS A 90 4.25 -4.57 2.21
C HIS A 90 4.91 -4.34 0.85
N GLU A 91 4.91 -5.33 -0.02
CA GLU A 91 5.38 -5.19 -1.41
C GLU A 91 4.57 -4.14 -2.19
N ASN A 92 3.25 -4.17 -2.04
CA ASN A 92 2.39 -3.17 -2.65
C ASN A 92 2.59 -1.77 -2.06
N ASP A 93 2.77 -1.65 -0.75
CA ASP A 93 3.09 -0.41 -0.04
C ASP A 93 4.41 0.19 -0.52
N PHE A 94 5.45 -0.62 -0.60
CA PHE A 94 6.76 -0.19 -1.08
C PHE A 94 6.76 0.22 -2.55
N LEU A 95 6.03 -0.49 -3.41
CA LEU A 95 5.87 -0.10 -4.81
C LEU A 95 5.20 1.28 -4.92
N GLN A 96 4.16 1.55 -4.15
CA GLN A 96 3.47 2.84 -4.18
C GLN A 96 4.37 3.98 -3.67
N TYR A 97 5.15 3.72 -2.63
CA TYR A 97 6.15 4.68 -2.16
C TYR A 97 7.16 5.02 -3.26
N ARG A 98 7.73 4.02 -3.93
CA ARG A 98 8.69 4.22 -5.02
C ARG A 98 8.12 4.96 -6.23
N LEU A 99 6.81 4.83 -6.47
CA LEU A 99 6.10 5.54 -7.54
C LEU A 99 5.69 6.97 -7.14
N GLY A 100 5.98 7.41 -5.92
CA GLY A 100 5.59 8.73 -5.42
C GLY A 100 4.09 8.86 -5.13
N LEU A 101 3.39 7.74 -4.94
CA LEU A 101 1.96 7.66 -4.65
C LEU A 101 1.66 7.58 -3.15
N MET A 102 2.68 7.66 -2.30
CA MET A 102 2.58 7.59 -0.85
C MET A 102 3.38 8.72 -0.22
N ASP A 103 2.75 9.44 0.71
CA ASP A 103 3.43 10.46 1.51
C ASP A 103 4.52 9.84 2.40
N GLU A 104 5.61 10.57 2.62
CA GLU A 104 6.74 10.11 3.43
C GLU A 104 6.32 9.70 4.84
N SER A 105 5.44 10.47 5.49
CA SER A 105 4.95 10.16 6.84
C SER A 105 4.13 8.87 6.91
N ILE A 106 3.41 8.54 5.83
CA ILE A 106 2.68 7.27 5.70
C ILE A 106 3.68 6.15 5.49
N TRP A 107 4.69 6.36 4.63
CA TRP A 107 5.75 5.40 4.39
C TRP A 107 6.52 5.07 5.67
N GLU A 108 6.92 6.05 6.48
CA GLU A 108 7.57 5.83 7.79
C GLU A 108 6.72 4.96 8.73
N ALA A 109 5.39 5.11 8.71
CA ALA A 109 4.50 4.24 9.48
C ALA A 109 4.46 2.80 8.93
N LYS A 110 4.47 2.64 7.60
CA LYS A 110 4.52 1.32 6.94
C LYS A 110 5.87 0.64 7.14
N LEU A 111 6.97 1.38 7.12
CA LEU A 111 8.31 0.85 7.37
C LEU A 111 8.43 0.25 8.77
N ARG A 112 7.83 0.87 9.79
CA ARG A 112 7.73 0.28 11.14
C ARG A 112 6.94 -1.03 11.15
N ALA A 113 5.89 -1.15 10.35
CA ALA A 113 5.13 -2.39 10.24
C ALA A 113 5.93 -3.50 9.52
N ILE A 114 6.77 -3.12 8.53
CA ILE A 114 7.72 -4.03 7.88
C ILE A 114 8.76 -4.52 8.89
N GLU A 115 9.33 -3.62 9.69
CA GLU A 115 10.29 -3.95 10.75
C GLU A 115 9.69 -4.94 11.76
N ILE A 116 8.46 -4.69 12.24
CA ILE A 116 7.74 -5.62 13.11
C ILE A 116 7.46 -6.95 12.40
N SER A 117 7.16 -6.96 11.10
CA SER A 117 6.94 -8.20 10.35
C SER A 117 8.23 -9.01 10.16
N TYR A 118 9.40 -8.34 10.17
CA TYR A 118 10.71 -8.95 9.99
C TYR A 118 11.35 -9.43 11.30
N ASN A 119 11.19 -8.66 12.39
CA ASN A 119 11.80 -8.93 13.69
C ASN A 119 10.81 -9.39 14.76
N SER A 120 9.50 -9.24 14.53
CA SER A 120 8.47 -9.43 15.56
C SER A 120 8.77 -8.66 16.86
N LEU A 121 8.06 -8.96 17.96
CA LEU A 121 8.23 -8.27 19.25
C LEU A 121 8.82 -9.16 20.36
N ASN A 122 9.07 -10.45 20.08
CA ASN A 122 9.69 -11.39 21.01
C ASN A 122 10.48 -12.47 20.27
N GLU A 123 11.40 -13.14 20.97
CA GLU A 123 12.33 -14.13 20.41
C GLU A 123 11.65 -15.28 19.64
N GLU A 124 10.62 -15.90 20.20
CA GLU A 124 9.92 -17.03 19.59
C GLU A 124 9.24 -16.64 18.27
N SER A 125 8.53 -15.51 18.27
CA SER A 125 7.90 -14.96 17.05
C SER A 125 8.94 -14.45 16.04
N CYS A 126 10.10 -13.99 16.50
CA CYS A 126 11.21 -13.56 15.65
C CYS A 126 11.71 -14.73 14.79
N ILE A 127 11.92 -15.91 15.39
CA ILE A 127 12.33 -17.13 14.67
C ILE A 127 11.29 -17.52 13.61
N LEU A 128 10.00 -17.46 13.95
CA LEU A 128 8.92 -17.70 13.01
C LEU A 128 8.95 -16.70 11.85
N ALA A 129 9.07 -15.40 12.14
CA ALA A 129 9.13 -14.35 11.13
C ALA A 129 10.32 -14.54 10.17
N LYS A 130 11.50 -14.91 10.67
CA LYS A 130 12.67 -15.21 9.82
C LYS A 130 12.45 -16.45 8.96
N ARG A 131 11.85 -17.51 9.49
CA ARG A 131 11.49 -18.71 8.72
C ARG A 131 10.54 -18.37 7.56
N ILE A 132 9.55 -17.51 7.81
CA ILE A 132 8.62 -17.02 6.78
C ILE A 132 9.35 -16.14 5.76
N TRP A 133 10.22 -15.23 6.23
CA TRP A 133 11.02 -14.35 5.37
C TRP A 133 11.89 -15.12 4.38
N GLU A 134 12.61 -16.14 4.85
CA GLU A 134 13.46 -16.99 4.02
C GLU A 134 12.69 -17.63 2.85
N THR A 135 11.43 -17.97 3.08
CA THR A 135 10.55 -18.50 2.03
C THR A 135 10.04 -17.40 1.11
N ARG A 136 9.76 -16.20 1.63
CA ARG A 136 9.14 -15.11 0.86
C ARG A 136 10.13 -14.30 0.03
N ARG A 137 11.35 -14.06 0.52
CA ARG A 137 12.32 -13.18 -0.15
C ARG A 137 12.63 -13.58 -1.59
N VAL A 138 12.53 -14.88 -1.92
CA VAL A 138 12.78 -15.38 -3.28
C VAL A 138 11.67 -15.04 -4.28
N MET A 139 10.49 -14.63 -3.80
CA MET A 139 9.32 -14.28 -4.61
C MET A 139 8.97 -12.78 -4.58
N LEU A 140 9.68 -11.99 -3.79
CA LEU A 140 9.44 -10.56 -3.61
C LEU A 140 10.31 -9.72 -4.56
N ASP A 141 9.90 -8.49 -4.83
CA ASP A 141 10.72 -7.50 -5.53
C ASP A 141 12.09 -7.34 -4.85
N VAL A 142 13.15 -7.36 -5.68
CA VAL A 142 14.54 -7.31 -5.20
C VAL A 142 14.84 -6.06 -4.37
N ASN A 143 14.22 -4.94 -4.68
CA ASN A 143 14.47 -3.69 -3.97
C ASN A 143 13.78 -3.69 -2.60
N LEU A 144 12.65 -4.40 -2.46
CA LEU A 144 12.04 -4.61 -1.14
C LEU A 144 12.92 -5.53 -0.29
N VAL A 145 13.46 -6.59 -0.88
CA VAL A 145 14.37 -7.51 -0.19
C VAL A 145 15.58 -6.75 0.33
N GLU A 146 16.21 -5.92 -0.51
CA GLU A 146 17.34 -5.07 -0.11
C GLU A 146 16.99 -4.12 1.03
N LEU A 147 15.82 -3.47 0.98
CA LEU A 147 15.32 -2.62 2.07
C LEU A 147 15.18 -3.41 3.37
N VAL A 148 14.50 -4.56 3.34
CA VAL A 148 14.22 -5.36 4.55
C VAL A 148 15.51 -5.92 5.14
N GLU A 149 16.42 -6.41 4.32
CA GLU A 149 17.71 -6.95 4.76
C GLU A 149 18.70 -5.85 5.22
N SER A 150 18.41 -4.58 4.93
CA SER A 150 19.13 -3.43 5.49
C SER A 150 18.69 -3.04 6.91
N LEU A 151 17.51 -3.51 7.35
CA LEU A 151 17.01 -3.24 8.70
C LEU A 151 17.84 -3.98 9.75
N PRO A 152 17.90 -3.47 11.00
CA PRO A 152 18.52 -4.19 12.11
C PRO A 152 17.94 -5.60 12.24
N ASN A 153 18.82 -6.59 12.41
CA ASN A 153 18.41 -7.97 12.65
C ASN A 153 18.46 -8.25 14.15
N ASP A 154 17.32 -8.05 14.81
CA ASP A 154 17.21 -8.08 16.27
C ASP A 154 16.77 -9.46 16.82
N CYS A 155 16.80 -10.52 15.99
CA CYS A 155 16.61 -11.88 16.51
C CYS A 155 17.86 -12.35 17.28
N PRO A 156 17.69 -12.96 18.47
CA PRO A 156 18.77 -13.65 19.19
C PRO A 156 19.42 -14.80 18.41
#